data_AF-A0A7Y4TFG4-F1
#
_entry.id   AF-A0A7Y4TFG4-F1
#
_cell.length_a   1.000
_cell.length_b   1.000
_cell.length_c   1.000
_cell.angle_alpha   90.00
_cell.angle_beta   90.00
_cell.angle_gamma   90.00
#
_symmetry.space_group_name_H-M   'P 1'
#
loop_
_entity.id
_entity.type
_entity.pdbx_description
1 polymer ?
#
loop_
_entity_poly.entity_id
_entity_poly.type
_entity_poly.pdbx_seq_one_letter_code
_entity_poly.pdbx_strand_id
1 'polypeptide(L)'
;VIGWAAGAGSVSEPALVLFGIVFFWQMPHFLALAWMYRDDYAAAGIPLLPVIERDGRRTGRQALLYAAALWPVSLLPAVVGLAGVFYSSVATVLGLVFIALAGQFANERSMAAARRLFLASITYLPLLWGALVADRVWLSAP
;
A
#
# COMPACT_ATOMS: atom_id res chain seq x y z
N VAL A 1 -10.30 -6.47 -8.83
CA VAL A 1 -11.58 -6.39 -9.60
C VAL A 1 -11.73 -7.53 -10.58
N ILE A 2 -10.88 -7.66 -11.61
CA ILE A 2 -11.04 -8.68 -12.66
C ILE A 2 -11.07 -10.11 -12.09
N GLY A 3 -10.10 -10.47 -11.23
CA GLY A 3 -10.09 -11.79 -10.59
C GLY A 3 -11.32 -12.08 -9.72
N TRP A 4 -11.86 -11.05 -9.05
CA TRP A 4 -13.12 -11.18 -8.31
C TRP A 4 -14.30 -11.41 -9.25
N ALA A 5 -14.44 -10.58 -10.29
CA ALA A 5 -15.53 -10.70 -11.25
C ALA A 5 -15.52 -12.06 -11.97
N ALA A 6 -14.33 -12.59 -12.28
CA ALA A 6 -14.16 -13.90 -12.88
C ALA A 6 -14.63 -15.04 -11.94
N GLY A 7 -14.35 -14.94 -10.64
CA GLY A 7 -14.73 -15.96 -9.66
C GLY A 7 -16.19 -15.85 -9.16
N ALA A 8 -16.68 -14.63 -8.97
CA ALA A 8 -18.00 -14.34 -8.38
C ALA A 8 -19.09 -14.02 -9.42
N GLY A 9 -18.74 -13.92 -10.71
CA GLY A 9 -19.67 -13.59 -11.80
C GLY A 9 -20.20 -12.15 -11.76
N SER A 10 -19.72 -11.30 -10.85
CA SER A 10 -20.17 -9.92 -10.67
C SER A 10 -19.11 -9.07 -9.98
N VAL A 11 -19.21 -7.75 -10.13
CA VAL A 11 -18.43 -6.79 -9.33
C VAL A 11 -19.28 -6.37 -8.14
N SER A 12 -18.93 -6.85 -6.95
CA SER A 12 -19.59 -6.50 -5.70
C SER A 12 -18.70 -5.61 -4.82
N GLU A 13 -19.25 -5.11 -3.73
CA GLU A 13 -18.56 -4.24 -2.76
C GLU A 13 -17.18 -4.78 -2.31
N PRO A 14 -17.02 -6.07 -1.93
CA PRO A 14 -15.71 -6.70 -1.69
C PRO A 14 -14.65 -6.44 -2.78
N ALA A 15 -15.04 -6.48 -4.05
CA ALA A 15 -14.12 -6.29 -5.17
C ALA A 15 -13.54 -4.87 -5.19
N LEU A 16 -14.35 -3.88 -4.79
CA LEU A 16 -13.98 -2.48 -4.72
C LEU A 16 -13.11 -2.19 -3.50
N VAL A 17 -13.37 -2.84 -2.37
CA VAL A 17 -12.51 -2.78 -1.17
C VAL A 17 -11.11 -3.30 -1.49
N LEU A 18 -10.99 -4.49 -2.07
CA LEU A 18 -9.70 -5.08 -2.45
C LEU A 18 -8.97 -4.22 -3.49
N PHE A 19 -9.70 -3.60 -4.41
CA PHE A 19 -9.14 -2.63 -5.34
C PHE A 19 -8.59 -1.40 -4.63
N GLY A 20 -9.35 -0.83 -3.68
CA GLY A 20 -8.92 0.31 -2.88
C GLY A 20 -7.59 0.05 -2.19
N ILE A 21 -7.41 -1.13 -1.58
CA ILE A 21 -6.15 -1.52 -0.94
C ILE A 21 -4.99 -1.43 -1.92
N VAL A 22 -5.10 -2.06 -3.10
CA VAL A 22 -4.03 -2.03 -4.11
C VAL A 22 -3.79 -0.62 -4.63
N PHE A 23 -4.85 0.15 -4.87
CA PHE A 23 -4.77 1.52 -5.36
C PHE A 23 -4.00 2.43 -4.40
N PHE A 24 -4.38 2.46 -3.12
CA PHE A 24 -3.71 3.30 -2.12
C PHE A 24 -2.29 2.81 -1.82
N TRP A 25 -2.07 1.49 -1.82
CA TRP A 25 -0.73 0.90 -1.64
C TRP A 25 0.24 1.24 -2.78
N GLN A 26 -0.25 1.33 -4.02
CA GLN A 26 0.60 1.56 -5.20
C GLN A 26 1.33 2.90 -5.11
N MET A 27 0.70 3.91 -4.52
CA MET A 27 1.25 5.28 -4.52
C MET A 27 2.51 5.42 -3.66
N PRO A 28 2.56 5.00 -2.38
CA PRO A 28 3.80 5.03 -1.59
C PRO A 28 4.90 4.15 -2.19
N HIS A 29 4.54 2.98 -2.74
CA HIS A 29 5.47 2.08 -3.44
C HIS A 29 6.13 2.79 -4.63
N PHE A 30 5.31 3.36 -5.52
CA PHE A 30 5.77 4.05 -6.72
C PHE A 30 6.57 5.31 -6.39
N LEU A 31 6.13 6.12 -5.42
CA LEU A 31 6.84 7.35 -5.04
C LEU A 31 8.21 7.06 -4.41
N ALA A 32 8.33 5.97 -3.65
CA ALA A 32 9.62 5.50 -3.14
C ALA A 32 10.55 5.06 -4.28
N LEU A 33 10.04 4.28 -5.24
CA LEU A 33 10.79 3.85 -6.42
C LEU A 33 11.22 5.05 -7.28
N ALA A 34 10.30 5.98 -7.55
CA ALA A 34 10.54 7.20 -8.30
C ALA A 34 11.62 8.06 -7.65
N TRP A 35 11.66 8.11 -6.30
CA TRP A 35 12.73 8.78 -5.57
C TRP A 35 14.08 8.08 -5.75
N MET A 36 14.09 6.74 -5.63
CA MET A 36 15.31 5.94 -5.71
C MET A 36 15.99 6.03 -7.08
N TYR A 37 15.20 6.11 -8.16
CA TYR A 37 15.70 6.12 -9.54
C TYR A 37 15.49 7.47 -10.23
N ARG A 38 15.32 8.56 -9.47
CA ARG A 38 14.99 9.88 -10.01
C ARG A 38 16.01 10.40 -11.04
N ASP A 39 17.29 10.08 -10.85
CA ASP A 39 18.35 10.58 -11.73
C ASP A 39 18.35 9.81 -13.06
N ASP A 40 18.04 8.51 -13.02
CA ASP A 40 17.81 7.69 -14.22
C ASP A 40 16.55 8.15 -14.97
N TYR A 41 15.46 8.44 -14.25
CA TYR A 41 14.25 9.00 -14.85
C TYR A 41 14.49 10.38 -15.48
N ALA A 42 15.30 11.22 -14.84
CA ALA A 42 15.69 12.52 -15.38
C ALA A 42 16.52 12.37 -16.66
N ALA A 43 17.50 11.45 -16.67
CA ALA A 43 18.31 11.17 -17.85
C ALA A 43 17.47 10.62 -19.03
N ALA A 44 16.42 9.86 -18.73
CA ALA A 44 15.46 9.36 -19.71
C ALA A 44 14.38 10.39 -20.13
N GLY A 45 14.39 11.61 -19.56
CA GLY A 45 13.39 12.64 -19.86
C GLY A 45 11.99 12.35 -19.32
N ILE A 46 11.86 11.47 -18.30
CA ILE A 46 10.57 11.09 -17.71
C ILE A 46 10.24 12.05 -16.55
N PRO A 47 9.16 12.87 -16.66
CA PRO A 47 8.86 13.92 -15.71
C PRO A 47 8.09 13.40 -14.49
N LEU A 48 8.74 12.61 -13.64
CA LEU A 48 8.14 12.19 -12.37
C LEU A 48 8.19 13.30 -11.32
N LEU A 49 7.31 13.25 -10.33
CA LEU A 49 7.28 14.24 -9.24
C LEU A 49 8.65 14.52 -8.58
N PRO A 50 9.49 13.52 -8.24
CA PRO A 50 10.83 13.78 -7.69
C PRO A 50 11.86 14.30 -8.71
N VAL A 51 11.57 14.19 -10.02
CA VAL A 51 12.37 14.82 -11.10
C VAL A 51 12.00 16.29 -11.22
N ILE A 52 10.69 16.60 -11.22
CA ILE A 52 10.15 17.96 -11.32
C ILE A 52 10.45 18.76 -10.04
N GLU A 53 10.24 18.15 -8.87
CA GLU A 53 10.47 18.75 -7.56
C GLU A 53 11.59 18.00 -6.82
N ARG A 54 12.83 18.46 -7.06
CA ARG A 54 14.05 17.80 -6.55
C ARG A 54 14.20 17.82 -5.02
N ASP A 55 13.52 18.72 -4.32
CA ASP A 55 13.55 18.78 -2.85
C ASP A 55 12.76 17.64 -2.19
N GLY A 56 11.92 16.93 -2.97
CA GLY A 56 11.17 15.75 -2.56
C GLY A 56 10.01 15.99 -1.60
N ARG A 57 9.65 17.24 -1.32
CA ARG A 57 8.67 17.57 -0.28
C ARG A 57 7.29 17.02 -0.60
N ARG A 58 6.80 17.21 -1.83
CA ARG A 58 5.52 16.68 -2.31
C ARG A 58 5.58 15.17 -2.46
N THR A 59 6.67 14.61 -2.96
CA THR A 59 6.87 13.16 -3.09
C THR A 59 6.72 12.48 -1.73
N GLY A 60 7.43 12.96 -0.72
CA GLY A 60 7.33 12.48 0.65
C GLY A 60 5.94 12.68 1.25
N ARG A 61 5.36 13.88 1.12
CA ARG A 61 4.01 14.18 1.63
C ARG A 61 2.93 13.29 0.99
N GLN A 62 2.98 13.07 -0.31
CA GLN A 62 2.03 12.19 -0.99
C GLN A 62 2.20 10.75 -0.52
N ALA A 63 3.44 10.24 -0.43
CA ALA A 63 3.68 8.90 0.09
C ALA A 63 3.07 8.70 1.49
N LEU A 64 3.22 9.69 2.38
CA LEU A 64 2.62 9.66 3.71
C LEU A 64 1.08 9.72 3.65
N LEU A 65 0.49 10.63 2.86
CA LEU A 65 -0.96 10.75 2.75
C LEU A 65 -1.62 9.48 2.21
N TYR A 66 -1.04 8.87 1.17
CA TYR A 66 -1.55 7.62 0.61
C TYR A 66 -1.36 6.44 1.58
N ALA A 67 -0.24 6.38 2.33
CA ALA A 67 -0.06 5.37 3.37
C ALA A 67 -1.07 5.54 4.52
N ALA A 68 -1.36 6.79 4.92
CA ALA A 68 -2.36 7.11 5.92
C ALA A 68 -3.78 6.76 5.46
N ALA A 69 -4.10 6.98 4.18
CA ALA A 69 -5.38 6.59 3.58
C ALA A 69 -5.50 5.06 3.39
N LEU A 70 -4.39 4.37 3.12
CA LEU A 70 -4.37 2.92 3.01
C LEU A 70 -4.79 2.23 4.30
N TRP A 71 -4.41 2.76 5.47
CA TRP A 71 -4.70 2.13 6.76
C TRP A 71 -6.20 1.93 7.04
N PRO A 72 -7.10 2.94 6.98
CA PRO A 72 -8.53 2.70 7.13
C PRO A 72 -9.09 1.82 6.01
N VAL A 73 -8.57 1.94 4.77
CA VAL A 73 -9.01 1.11 3.64
C VAL A 73 -8.64 -0.36 3.83
N SER A 74 -7.49 -0.66 4.44
CA SER A 74 -7.07 -2.04 4.72
C SER A 74 -7.88 -2.71 5.81
N LEU A 75 -8.64 -1.95 6.62
CA LEU A 75 -9.57 -2.46 7.63
C LEU A 75 -10.97 -2.73 7.09
N LEU A 76 -11.32 -2.16 5.93
CA LEU A 76 -12.64 -2.37 5.31
C LEU A 76 -13.00 -3.84 5.02
N PRO A 77 -12.07 -4.77 4.71
CA PRO A 77 -12.41 -6.18 4.59
C PRO A 77 -13.14 -6.75 5.81
N ALA A 78 -12.83 -6.28 7.02
CA ALA A 78 -13.55 -6.71 8.22
C ALA A 78 -14.96 -6.12 8.31
N VAL A 79 -15.14 -4.88 7.84
CA VAL A 79 -16.45 -4.20 7.80
C VAL A 79 -17.40 -4.87 6.81
N VAL A 80 -16.88 -5.26 5.64
CA VAL A 80 -17.69 -5.91 4.58
C VAL A 80 -17.81 -7.43 4.75
N GLY A 81 -17.42 -7.96 5.90
CA GLY A 81 -17.56 -9.39 6.23
C GLY A 81 -16.63 -10.34 5.49
N LEU A 82 -15.54 -9.83 4.89
CA LEU A 82 -14.51 -10.67 4.27
C LEU A 82 -13.48 -11.21 5.27
N ALA A 83 -13.37 -10.59 6.43
CA ALA A 83 -12.32 -10.86 7.41
C ALA A 83 -12.78 -10.62 8.86
N GLY A 84 -12.06 -11.19 9.81
CA GLY A 84 -12.30 -11.13 11.25
C GLY A 84 -11.21 -10.40 12.02
N VAL A 85 -11.15 -10.68 13.32
CA VAL A 85 -10.28 -9.99 14.29
C VAL A 85 -8.80 -10.23 14.01
N PHE A 86 -8.42 -11.43 13.56
CA PHE A 86 -7.03 -11.77 13.28
C PHE A 86 -6.49 -10.93 12.11
N TYR A 87 -7.19 -10.92 10.98
CA TYR A 87 -6.84 -10.05 9.85
C TYR A 87 -6.78 -8.58 10.26
N SER A 88 -7.79 -8.08 10.99
CA SER A 88 -7.85 -6.67 11.41
C SER A 88 -6.67 -6.25 12.28
N SER A 89 -6.20 -7.16 13.14
CA SER A 89 -5.02 -6.94 13.98
C SER A 89 -3.75 -6.85 13.13
N VAL A 90 -3.56 -7.77 12.17
CA VAL A 90 -2.43 -7.75 11.24
C VAL A 90 -2.46 -6.49 10.37
N ALA A 91 -3.61 -6.16 9.79
CA ALA A 91 -3.81 -4.97 8.95
C ALA A 91 -3.50 -3.68 9.71
N THR A 92 -3.86 -3.60 10.99
CA THR A 92 -3.54 -2.46 11.86
C THR A 92 -2.03 -2.33 12.07
N VAL A 93 -1.35 -3.39 12.48
CA VAL A 93 0.10 -3.37 12.70
C VAL A 93 0.85 -3.00 11.42
N LEU A 94 0.51 -3.66 10.30
CA LEU A 94 1.12 -3.36 9.01
C LEU A 94 0.88 -1.90 8.58
N GLY A 95 -0.36 -1.41 8.73
CA GLY A 95 -0.72 -0.03 8.39
C GLY A 95 0.07 1.00 9.18
N LEU A 96 0.18 0.83 10.51
CA LEU A 96 0.93 1.74 11.37
C LEU A 96 2.44 1.72 11.06
N VAL A 97 3.02 0.54 10.84
CA VAL A 97 4.42 0.42 10.41
C VAL A 97 4.65 1.11 9.06
N PHE A 98 3.72 0.94 8.11
CA PHE A 98 3.83 1.54 6.79
C PHE A 98 3.72 3.07 6.84
N ILE A 99 2.81 3.61 7.65
CA ILE A 99 2.70 5.05 7.93
C ILE A 99 3.98 5.58 8.57
N ALA A 100 4.55 4.88 9.56
CA ALA A 100 5.78 5.31 10.22
C ALA A 100 6.96 5.39 9.24
N LEU A 101 7.11 4.39 8.37
CA LEU A 101 8.15 4.40 7.33
C LEU A 101 7.91 5.47 6.26
N ALA A 102 6.65 5.71 5.88
CA ALA A 102 6.30 6.80 4.97
C ALA A 102 6.58 8.17 5.59
N GLY A 103 6.34 8.33 6.90
CA GLY A 103 6.68 9.52 7.67
C GLY A 103 8.19 9.74 7.76
N GLN A 104 8.96 8.67 8.00
CA GLN A 104 10.43 8.70 7.97
C GLN A 104 10.93 9.17 6.60
N PHE A 105 10.40 8.60 5.51
CA PHE A 105 10.72 9.03 4.15
C PHE A 105 10.33 10.48 3.89
N ALA A 106 9.14 10.92 4.32
CA ALA A 106 8.68 12.28 4.13
C ALA A 106 9.56 13.32 4.86
N ASN A 107 10.09 12.97 6.03
CA ASN A 107 10.96 13.83 6.81
C ASN A 107 12.40 13.85 6.25
N GLU A 108 13.03 12.67 6.16
CA GLU A 108 14.44 12.54 5.80
C GLU A 108 14.68 12.72 4.30
N ARG A 109 13.79 12.19 3.45
CA ARG A 109 13.94 12.13 1.98
C ARG A 109 15.30 11.53 1.57
N SER A 110 15.83 10.63 2.37
CA SER A 110 17.10 9.94 2.11
C SER A 110 16.87 8.73 1.19
N MET A 111 17.91 8.32 0.46
CA MET A 111 17.87 7.10 -0.34
C MET A 111 17.57 5.86 0.53
N ALA A 112 18.11 5.85 1.75
CA ALA A 112 17.89 4.78 2.72
C ALA A 112 16.42 4.71 3.18
N ALA A 113 15.79 5.85 3.50
CA ALA A 113 14.39 5.89 3.91
C ALA A 113 13.46 5.48 2.75
N ALA A 114 13.73 5.94 1.53
CA ALA A 114 12.98 5.51 0.34
C ALA A 114 13.07 4.00 0.12
N ARG A 115 14.29 3.43 0.22
CA ARG A 115 14.50 1.98 0.08
C ARG A 115 13.76 1.18 1.15
N ARG A 116 13.74 1.65 2.39
CA ARG A 116 12.97 1.03 3.49
C ARG A 116 11.48 1.04 3.19
N LEU A 117 10.92 2.17 2.78
CA LEU A 117 9.50 2.27 2.40
C LEU A 117 9.17 1.36 1.21
N PHE A 118 10.03 1.32 0.20
CA PHE A 118 9.88 0.44 -0.96
C PHE A 118 9.88 -1.05 -0.56
N LEU A 119 10.86 -1.50 0.23
CA LEU A 119 10.91 -2.89 0.69
C LEU A 119 9.73 -3.24 1.59
N ALA A 120 9.34 -2.33 2.49
CA ALA A 120 8.15 -2.51 3.32
C ALA A 120 6.88 -2.61 2.49
N SER A 121 6.76 -1.88 1.38
CA SER A 121 5.60 -2.00 0.49
C SER A 121 5.56 -3.37 -0.19
N ILE A 122 6.71 -3.94 -0.58
CA ILE A 122 6.79 -5.28 -1.16
C ILE A 122 6.36 -6.35 -0.16
N THR A 123 6.74 -6.21 1.12
CA THR A 123 6.33 -7.17 2.16
C THR A 123 4.91 -6.95 2.65
N TYR A 124 4.38 -5.72 2.59
CA TYR A 124 3.04 -5.36 3.07
C TYR A 124 1.93 -6.18 2.40
N LEU A 125 1.87 -6.19 1.07
CA LEU A 125 0.76 -6.87 0.36
C LEU A 125 0.75 -8.39 0.57
N PRO A 126 1.86 -9.14 0.44
CA PRO A 126 1.88 -10.57 0.72
C PRO A 126 1.44 -10.90 2.14
N LEU A 127 1.86 -10.12 3.14
CA LEU A 127 1.44 -10.34 4.53
C LEU A 127 -0.05 -10.05 4.72
N LEU A 128 -0.55 -8.95 4.14
CA LEU A 128 -1.96 -8.59 4.24
C LEU A 128 -2.86 -9.62 3.56
N TRP A 129 -2.52 -10.05 2.34
CA TRP A 129 -3.27 -11.08 1.62
C TRP A 129 -3.15 -12.46 2.26
N GLY A 130 -1.96 -12.81 2.77
CA GLY A 130 -1.76 -14.04 3.53
C GLY A 130 -2.64 -14.08 4.77
N ALA A 131 -2.74 -12.97 5.52
CA ALA A 131 -3.64 -12.86 6.66
C ALA A 131 -5.12 -12.98 6.25
N LEU A 132 -5.52 -12.36 5.13
CA LEU A 132 -6.90 -12.43 4.64
C LEU A 132 -7.29 -13.87 4.27
N VAL A 133 -6.40 -14.59 3.57
CA VAL A 133 -6.62 -16.00 3.21
C VAL A 133 -6.64 -16.89 4.44
N ALA A 134 -5.69 -16.72 5.37
CA ALA A 134 -5.63 -17.51 6.60
C ALA A 134 -6.91 -17.36 7.44
N ASP A 135 -7.37 -16.13 7.59
CA ASP A 135 -8.61 -15.81 8.32
C ASP A 135 -9.84 -16.41 7.63
N ARG A 136 -9.92 -16.31 6.29
CA ARG A 136 -11.01 -16.90 5.52
C ARG A 136 -11.05 -18.43 5.60
N VAL A 137 -9.89 -19.09 5.64
CA VAL A 137 -9.78 -20.54 5.84
C VAL A 137 -10.24 -20.91 7.25
N TRP A 138 -9.78 -20.18 8.26
CA TRP A 138 -10.16 -20.39 9.66
C TRP A 138 -11.66 -20.21 9.89
N LEU A 139 -12.27 -19.16 9.32
CA LEU A 139 -13.71 -18.89 9.42
C LEU A 139 -14.58 -19.92 8.70
N SER A 140 -14.02 -20.70 7.76
CA SER A 140 -14.71 -21.81 7.10
C SER A 140 -14.33 -23.20 7.60
N ALA A 141 -13.53 -23.28 8.67
CA ALA A 141 -13.32 -24.55 9.36
C ALA A 141 -14.66 -25.00 9.98
N PRO A 142 -15.04 -26.28 9.82
CA PRO A 142 -16.31 -26.83 10.31
C PRO A 142 -16.44 -26.83 11.84
#